data_AF-A0A2D0HCH4-F1
#
_entry.id   AF-A0A2D0HCH4-F1
#
_cell.length_a   1.000
_cell.length_b   1.000
_cell.length_c   1.000
_cell.angle_alpha   90.00
_cell.angle_beta   90.00
_cell.angle_gamma   90.00
#
_symmetry.space_group_name_H-M   'P 1'
#
loop_
_entity.id
_entity.type
_entity.pdbx_description
1 polymer ?
#
loop_
_entity_poly.entity_id
_entity_poly.type
_entity_poly.pdbx_seq_one_letter_code
_entity_poly.pdbx_strand_id
1 'polypeptide(L)'
;MKLSCICNCHNYKSSDRSSCGCCEGVEILTPTSVANQPSFSTLAYRVGTHASFLETMKARLGDSKFPSLKHLKTRNPQDPSLALLDAWATVADVLTFYQERIANEGYLRTATERRSLVELARLVDYAHSPGVSASVYLAFTLEDGYNLEIPAGLSSQSIPDSDESPEFLETSEKLRAYAQLNQLKPRMSQPQQVSSTTATQL
;
A
#
# COMPACT_ATOMS: atom_id res chain seq x y z
N MET A 1 25.37 18.62 34.02
CA MET A 1 26.48 18.52 35.00
C MET A 1 27.39 17.41 34.52
N LYS A 2 28.56 17.73 33.96
CA LYS A 2 29.52 16.73 33.45
C LYS A 2 30.07 15.96 34.66
N LEU A 3 29.59 14.74 34.89
CA LEU A 3 30.23 13.84 35.85
C LEU A 3 31.60 13.48 35.29
N SER A 4 32.66 13.72 36.05
CA SER A 4 34.01 13.26 35.73
C SER A 4 34.05 11.73 35.79
N CYS A 5 34.15 11.10 34.62
CA CYS A 5 34.25 9.66 34.44
C CYS A 5 35.72 9.24 34.69
N ILE A 6 36.00 8.52 35.77
CA ILE A 6 37.31 7.90 36.04
C ILE A 6 37.21 6.44 35.58
N CYS A 7 37.49 6.16 34.30
CA CYS A 7 37.60 4.77 33.82
C CYS A 7 39.08 4.37 33.77
N ASN A 8 39.40 3.27 34.44
CA ASN A 8 40.73 2.67 34.40
C ASN A 8 40.81 1.71 33.20
N CYS A 9 40.93 2.25 31.99
CA CYS A 9 41.10 1.44 30.78
C CYS A 9 42.50 0.80 30.81
N HIS A 10 42.60 -0.43 31.31
CA HIS A 10 43.84 -1.20 31.22
C HIS A 10 44.17 -1.42 29.74
N ASN A 11 45.38 -0.99 29.32
CA ASN A 11 45.95 -1.11 27.97
C ASN A 11 45.56 -0.10 26.89
N TYR A 12 45.24 1.16 27.24
CA TYR A 12 45.12 2.21 26.22
C TYR A 12 45.96 3.45 26.51
N LYS A 13 46.69 3.95 25.49
CA LYS A 13 47.53 5.15 25.61
C LYS A 13 46.66 6.38 25.88
N SER A 14 47.13 7.25 26.76
CA SER A 14 46.41 8.41 27.31
C SER A 14 46.00 9.51 26.32
N SER A 15 46.40 9.40 25.05
CA SER A 15 46.12 10.38 23.98
C SER A 15 44.77 10.18 23.28
N ASP A 16 44.05 9.08 23.55
CA ASP A 16 42.74 8.83 22.93
C ASP A 16 41.74 8.37 24.01
N ARG A 17 41.28 9.36 24.80
CA ARG A 17 40.23 9.17 25.82
C ARG A 17 38.85 8.91 25.21
N SER A 18 38.72 8.93 23.90
CA SER A 18 37.48 8.82 23.13
C SER A 18 37.14 7.39 22.68
N SER A 19 38.10 6.46 22.66
CA SER A 19 37.88 5.14 22.04
C SER A 19 37.47 4.01 22.99
N CYS A 20 37.52 4.22 24.31
CA CYS A 20 37.26 3.16 25.29
C CYS A 20 35.77 2.89 25.54
N GLY A 21 34.82 3.67 24.99
CA GLY A 21 33.35 3.47 25.16
C GLY A 21 32.82 3.54 26.61
N CYS A 22 33.71 3.59 27.59
CA CYS A 22 33.48 3.57 29.04
C CYS A 22 32.56 4.70 29.56
N CYS A 23 32.37 5.76 28.78
CA CYS A 23 31.57 6.93 29.16
C CYS A 23 30.47 7.22 28.14
N GLU A 24 30.11 6.25 27.30
CA GLU A 24 28.92 6.29 26.45
C GLU A 24 27.71 6.11 27.38
N GLY A 25 27.23 7.24 27.89
CA GLY A 25 26.12 7.31 28.83
C GLY A 25 24.78 7.09 28.13
N VAL A 26 23.70 7.14 28.90
CA VAL A 26 22.35 7.07 28.34
C VAL A 26 22.07 8.33 27.53
N GLU A 27 21.76 8.19 26.25
CA GLU A 27 21.53 9.30 25.32
C GLU A 27 20.05 9.53 25.02
N ILE A 28 19.72 10.77 24.66
CA ILE A 28 18.39 11.13 24.17
C ILE A 28 18.39 10.92 22.65
N LEU A 29 17.89 9.76 22.22
CA LEU A 29 17.88 9.34 20.81
C LEU A 29 16.57 9.69 20.09
N THR A 30 15.49 9.93 20.84
CA THR A 30 14.14 10.19 20.28
C THR A 30 13.58 11.54 20.72
N PRO A 31 12.73 12.19 19.90
CA PRO A 31 12.27 11.73 18.58
C PRO A 31 13.29 11.97 17.46
N THR A 32 13.38 11.02 16.53
CA THR A 32 14.08 11.21 15.25
C THR A 32 13.28 12.14 14.35
N SER A 33 13.97 12.86 13.46
CA SER A 33 13.33 13.73 12.47
C SER A 33 12.41 12.95 11.52
N VAL A 34 11.21 13.49 11.29
CA VAL A 34 10.23 13.01 10.29
C VAL A 34 10.26 13.83 9.00
N ALA A 35 11.25 14.72 8.86
CA ALA A 35 11.41 15.53 7.65
C ALA A 35 11.88 14.65 6.50
N ASN A 36 11.05 14.55 5.46
CA ASN A 36 11.34 13.78 4.26
C ASN A 36 11.82 14.70 3.14
N GLN A 37 12.77 14.23 2.34
CA GLN A 37 13.13 14.93 1.11
C GLN A 37 12.00 14.77 0.08
N PRO A 38 11.80 15.77 -0.81
CA PRO A 38 10.92 15.59 -1.95
C PRO A 38 11.34 14.36 -2.76
N SER A 39 10.37 13.67 -3.37
CA SER A 39 10.55 12.55 -4.32
C SER A 39 10.87 11.14 -3.77
N PHE A 40 10.89 10.89 -2.46
CA PHE A 40 11.06 9.52 -1.93
C PHE A 40 9.83 8.62 -2.10
N SER A 41 10.00 7.40 -2.60
CA SER A 41 8.90 6.44 -2.83
C SER A 41 8.25 5.91 -1.54
N THR A 42 8.85 6.22 -0.40
CA THR A 42 8.36 5.87 0.94
C THR A 42 8.64 7.03 1.88
N LEU A 43 7.70 7.36 2.76
CA LEU A 43 7.87 8.33 3.83
C LEU A 43 8.47 7.65 5.06
N ALA A 44 9.57 8.21 5.56
CA ALA A 44 10.09 7.94 6.89
C ALA A 44 9.33 8.80 7.90
N TYR A 45 8.46 8.17 8.68
CA TYR A 45 7.65 8.84 9.70
C TYR A 45 7.85 8.23 11.09
N ARG A 46 8.64 7.15 11.18
CA ARG A 46 8.99 6.50 12.43
C ARG A 46 9.95 7.38 13.25
N VAL A 47 9.48 7.87 14.40
CA VAL A 47 10.28 8.71 15.32
C VAL A 47 11.22 7.93 16.25
N GLY A 48 11.23 6.59 16.18
CA GLY A 48 12.06 5.72 17.02
C GLY A 48 11.70 4.23 16.92
N THR A 49 12.52 3.41 17.57
CA THR A 49 12.28 1.98 17.89
C THR A 49 12.14 1.80 19.40
N HIS A 50 11.64 0.65 19.85
CA HIS A 50 11.57 0.30 21.27
C HIS A 50 12.87 0.62 22.02
N ALA A 51 14.02 0.14 21.51
CA ALA A 51 15.33 0.36 22.16
C ALA A 51 15.65 1.86 22.30
N SER A 52 15.45 2.65 21.24
CA SER A 52 15.72 4.09 21.26
C SER A 52 14.80 4.86 22.22
N PHE A 53 13.53 4.45 22.35
CA PHE A 53 12.59 5.04 23.29
C PHE A 53 12.96 4.69 24.73
N LEU A 54 13.28 3.43 25.00
CA LEU A 54 13.66 2.97 26.33
C LEU A 54 14.93 3.68 26.82
N GLU A 55 15.95 3.79 25.96
CA GLU A 55 17.18 4.52 26.29
C GLU A 55 16.90 6.01 26.52
N THR A 56 16.10 6.65 25.66
CA THR A 56 15.71 8.05 25.85
C THR A 56 14.98 8.27 27.17
N MET A 57 14.06 7.38 27.55
CA MET A 57 13.34 7.48 28.82
C MET A 57 14.25 7.26 30.02
N LYS A 58 15.17 6.29 29.96
CA LYS A 58 16.20 6.07 30.99
C LYS A 58 17.13 7.26 31.15
N ALA A 59 17.46 7.98 30.06
CA ALA A 59 18.27 9.19 30.08
C ALA A 59 17.52 10.33 30.78
N ARG A 60 16.22 10.46 30.51
CA ARG A 60 15.36 11.52 31.05
C ARG A 60 15.03 11.37 32.53
N LEU A 61 15.15 10.18 33.14
CA LEU A 61 14.97 10.00 34.59
C LEU A 61 15.91 10.88 35.43
N GLY A 62 17.10 11.19 34.90
CA GLY A 62 18.08 12.06 35.56
C GLY A 62 17.96 13.54 35.20
N ASP A 63 16.99 13.92 34.36
CA ASP A 63 16.85 15.30 33.89
C ASP A 63 16.36 16.22 35.02
N SER A 64 17.01 17.37 35.14
CA SER A 64 16.63 18.46 36.04
C SER A 64 15.18 18.95 35.86
N LYS A 65 14.59 18.72 34.68
CA LYS A 65 13.18 19.05 34.40
C LYS A 65 12.18 18.21 35.22
N PHE A 66 12.60 17.05 35.71
CA PHE A 66 11.75 16.13 36.47
C PHE A 66 12.37 15.83 37.85
N PRO A 67 12.43 16.82 38.76
CA PRO A 67 13.13 16.67 40.03
C PRO A 67 12.54 15.57 40.93
N SER A 68 11.24 15.29 40.82
CA SER A 68 10.56 14.20 41.53
C SER A 68 11.07 12.80 41.14
N LEU A 69 11.57 12.64 39.91
CA LEU A 69 12.06 11.35 39.39
C LEU A 69 13.53 11.08 39.73
N LYS A 70 14.23 12.05 40.31
CA LYS A 70 15.67 11.98 40.65
C LYS A 70 16.02 10.82 41.61
N HIS A 71 15.03 10.33 42.35
CA HIS A 71 15.19 9.20 43.27
C HIS A 71 15.14 7.83 42.57
N LEU A 72 14.66 7.75 41.33
CA LEU A 72 14.63 6.53 40.52
C LEU A 72 16.01 6.24 39.91
N LYS A 73 16.94 5.80 40.76
CA LYS A 73 18.35 5.55 40.39
C LYS A 73 18.66 4.09 40.07
N THR A 74 17.71 3.19 40.31
CA THR A 74 17.83 1.77 40.02
C THR A 74 18.14 1.52 38.55
N ARG A 75 19.03 0.55 38.29
CA ARG A 75 19.38 0.07 36.93
C ARG A 75 19.15 -1.43 36.80
N ASN A 76 18.41 -2.03 37.75
CA ASN A 76 18.04 -3.43 37.70
C ASN A 76 16.88 -3.61 36.70
N PRO A 77 17.02 -4.44 35.65
CA PRO A 77 15.95 -4.68 34.68
C PRO A 77 14.66 -5.26 35.30
N GLN A 78 14.74 -5.86 36.49
CA GLN A 78 13.58 -6.37 37.24
C GLN A 78 12.87 -5.30 38.09
N ASP A 79 13.34 -4.04 38.07
CA ASP A 79 12.69 -2.95 38.78
C ASP A 79 11.34 -2.58 38.13
N PRO A 80 10.24 -2.45 38.90
CA PRO A 80 8.93 -2.09 38.36
C PRO A 80 8.92 -0.77 37.58
N SER A 81 9.76 0.19 37.94
CA SER A 81 9.85 1.48 37.25
C SER A 81 10.47 1.32 35.87
N LEU A 82 11.50 0.48 35.74
CA LEU A 82 12.10 0.17 34.44
C LEU A 82 11.20 -0.71 33.59
N ALA A 83 10.46 -1.65 34.19
CA ALA A 83 9.44 -2.44 33.50
C ALA A 83 8.31 -1.53 32.94
N LEU A 84 7.90 -0.50 33.68
CA LEU A 84 6.93 0.48 33.20
C LEU A 84 7.46 1.27 31.98
N LEU A 85 8.74 1.68 32.01
CA LEU A 85 9.35 2.34 30.85
C LEU A 85 9.45 1.41 29.64
N ASP A 86 9.77 0.14 29.86
CA ASP A 86 9.83 -0.87 28.80
C ASP A 86 8.45 -1.11 28.15
N ALA A 87 7.39 -1.17 28.95
CA ALA A 87 6.01 -1.25 28.47
C ALA A 87 5.64 -0.03 27.61
N TRP A 88 5.97 1.19 28.06
CA TRP A 88 5.72 2.41 27.29
C TRP A 88 6.58 2.49 26.02
N ALA A 89 7.81 1.98 26.03
CA ALA A 89 8.65 1.90 24.84
C ALA A 89 8.03 0.99 23.78
N THR A 90 7.40 -0.11 24.22
CA THR A 90 6.67 -1.04 23.35
C THR A 90 5.45 -0.37 22.72
N VAL A 91 4.65 0.33 23.53
CA VAL A 91 3.49 1.10 23.03
C VAL A 91 3.94 2.14 22.00
N ALA A 92 5.00 2.89 22.29
CA ALA A 92 5.53 3.90 21.38
C ALA A 92 6.01 3.30 20.05
N ASP A 93 6.69 2.15 20.07
CA ASP A 93 7.16 1.44 18.88
C ASP A 93 5.99 0.98 17.97
N VAL A 94 4.95 0.43 18.58
CA VAL A 94 3.74 0.02 17.85
C VAL A 94 3.02 1.22 17.25
N LEU A 95 2.87 2.30 18.01
CA LEU A 95 2.17 3.51 17.53
C LEU A 95 2.92 4.18 16.38
N THR A 96 4.25 4.29 16.47
CA THR A 96 5.07 4.91 15.42
C THR A 96 5.09 4.05 14.16
N PHE A 97 5.07 2.72 14.29
CA PHE A 97 4.92 1.80 13.16
C PHE A 97 3.61 2.04 12.39
N TYR A 98 2.48 2.07 13.09
CA TYR A 98 1.18 2.27 12.44
C TYR A 98 1.04 3.68 11.87
N GLN A 99 1.56 4.71 12.55
CA GLN A 99 1.56 6.07 12.02
C GLN A 99 2.33 6.17 10.70
N GLU A 100 3.48 5.50 10.57
CA GLU A 100 4.23 5.48 9.32
C GLU A 100 3.47 4.79 8.18
N ARG A 101 2.79 3.66 8.46
CA ARG A 101 1.93 3.00 7.48
C ARG A 101 0.79 3.92 7.03
N ILE A 102 0.08 4.53 7.98
CA ILE A 102 -1.02 5.47 7.69
C ILE A 102 -0.52 6.66 6.86
N ALA A 103 0.64 7.22 7.21
CA ALA A 103 1.23 8.34 6.47
C ALA A 103 1.57 7.95 5.02
N ASN A 104 2.11 6.75 4.79
CA ASN A 104 2.42 6.26 3.45
C ASN A 104 1.15 6.03 2.61
N GLU A 105 0.05 5.58 3.21
CA GLU A 105 -1.23 5.41 2.51
C GLU A 105 -1.92 6.74 2.15
N GLY A 106 -1.48 7.86 2.73
CA GLY A 106 -2.06 9.19 2.50
C GLY A 106 -1.69 9.87 1.19
N TYR A 107 -0.76 9.33 0.40
CA TYR A 107 -0.30 9.94 -0.87
C TYR A 107 -0.30 8.94 -2.02
N LEU A 108 -0.74 9.38 -3.21
CA LEU A 108 -0.86 8.53 -4.40
C LEU A 108 0.42 7.78 -4.78
N ARG A 109 1.58 8.40 -4.53
CA ARG A 109 2.88 7.84 -4.92
C ARG A 109 3.43 6.82 -3.91
N THR A 110 2.97 6.86 -2.66
CA THR A 110 3.49 6.03 -1.56
C THR A 110 2.48 5.00 -1.06
N ALA A 111 1.21 5.17 -1.40
CA ALA A 111 0.15 4.24 -1.04
C ALA A 111 0.36 2.89 -1.73
N THR A 112 0.19 1.81 -0.95
CA THR A 112 0.35 0.43 -1.41
C THR A 112 -0.97 -0.30 -1.50
N GLU A 113 -1.95 0.09 -0.68
CA GLU A 113 -3.27 -0.54 -0.66
C GLU A 113 -4.14 -0.02 -1.81
N ARG A 114 -4.74 -0.97 -2.56
CA ARG A 114 -5.66 -0.64 -3.68
C ARG A 114 -6.78 0.27 -3.23
N ARG A 115 -7.31 0.06 -2.02
CA ARG A 115 -8.39 0.88 -1.45
C ARG A 115 -7.94 2.34 -1.29
N SER A 116 -6.77 2.59 -0.71
CA SER A 116 -6.23 3.94 -0.54
C SER A 116 -6.07 4.65 -1.88
N LEU A 117 -5.51 3.98 -2.89
CA LEU A 117 -5.37 4.54 -4.24
C LEU A 117 -6.70 4.93 -4.86
N VAL A 118 -7.73 4.08 -4.73
CA VAL A 118 -9.08 4.37 -5.25
C VAL A 118 -9.69 5.58 -4.54
N GLU A 119 -9.63 5.64 -3.21
CA GLU A 119 -10.20 6.77 -2.47
C GLU A 119 -9.42 8.08 -2.73
N LEU A 120 -8.10 8.02 -2.84
CA LEU A 120 -7.27 9.18 -3.23
C LEU A 120 -7.59 9.66 -4.64
N ALA A 121 -7.81 8.76 -5.60
CA ALA A 121 -8.17 9.14 -6.96
C ALA A 121 -9.58 9.73 -7.06
N ARG A 122 -10.52 9.28 -6.21
CA ARG A 122 -11.86 9.87 -6.12
C ARG A 122 -11.84 11.33 -5.65
N LEU A 123 -10.83 11.75 -4.87
CA LEU A 123 -10.69 13.16 -4.46
C LEU A 123 -10.43 14.11 -5.63
N VAL A 124 -9.96 13.59 -6.77
CA VAL A 124 -9.76 14.35 -8.02
C VAL A 124 -10.80 14.00 -9.08
N ASP A 125 -11.96 13.50 -8.66
CA ASP A 125 -13.06 13.04 -9.53
C ASP A 125 -12.65 11.95 -10.54
N TYR A 126 -11.58 11.21 -10.25
CA TYR A 126 -11.18 10.06 -11.06
C TYR A 126 -11.77 8.76 -10.51
N ALA A 127 -12.62 8.12 -11.32
CA ALA A 127 -13.12 6.78 -11.06
C ALA A 127 -12.29 5.76 -11.86
N HIS A 128 -11.69 4.79 -11.17
CA HIS A 128 -11.00 3.68 -11.83
C HIS A 128 -12.00 2.84 -12.63
N SER A 129 -11.67 2.53 -13.88
CA SER A 129 -12.51 1.69 -14.74
C SER A 129 -12.77 0.34 -14.08
N PRO A 130 -14.03 -0.13 -14.06
CA PRO A 130 -14.34 -1.46 -13.54
C PRO A 130 -13.73 -2.54 -14.43
N GLY A 131 -13.73 -3.79 -13.94
CA GLY A 131 -13.52 -4.92 -14.82
C GLY A 131 -14.59 -4.91 -15.92
N VAL A 132 -14.17 -4.94 -17.17
CA VAL A 132 -15.06 -4.99 -18.34
C VAL A 132 -15.11 -6.41 -18.88
N SER A 133 -16.28 -6.82 -19.38
CA SER A 133 -16.41 -8.11 -20.08
C SER A 133 -15.77 -8.05 -21.46
N ALA A 134 -15.31 -9.18 -21.97
CA ALA A 134 -14.96 -9.30 -23.38
C ALA A 134 -16.20 -9.03 -24.25
N SER A 135 -15.99 -8.45 -25.43
CA SER A 135 -17.04 -8.14 -26.39
C SER A 135 -16.63 -8.61 -27.76
N VAL A 136 -17.52 -9.33 -28.46
CA VAL A 136 -17.29 -9.83 -29.81
C VAL A 136 -18.54 -9.61 -30.68
N TYR A 137 -18.37 -9.63 -31.99
CA TYR A 137 -19.49 -9.62 -32.93
C TYR A 137 -19.81 -11.04 -33.40
N LEU A 138 -21.08 -11.42 -33.30
CA LEU A 138 -21.60 -12.70 -33.79
C LEU A 138 -22.47 -12.46 -35.02
N ALA A 139 -22.33 -13.30 -36.04
CA ALA A 139 -23.19 -13.31 -37.21
C ALA A 139 -24.13 -14.52 -37.14
N PHE A 140 -25.44 -14.25 -37.24
CA PHE A 140 -26.48 -15.29 -37.24
C PHE A 140 -26.99 -15.51 -38.66
N THR A 141 -27.11 -16.78 -39.05
CA THR A 141 -27.74 -17.19 -40.31
C THR A 141 -29.08 -17.83 -39.98
N LEU A 142 -30.15 -17.34 -40.61
CA LEU A 142 -31.51 -17.87 -40.41
C LEU A 142 -31.87 -18.89 -41.49
N GLU A 143 -32.78 -19.81 -41.19
CA GLU A 143 -33.41 -20.63 -42.24
C GLU A 143 -34.32 -19.78 -43.13
N ASP A 144 -34.52 -20.21 -44.38
CA ASP A 144 -35.34 -19.48 -45.35
C ASP A 144 -36.80 -19.35 -44.89
N GLY A 145 -37.37 -18.14 -45.06
CA GLY A 145 -38.74 -17.83 -44.67
C GLY A 145 -38.91 -17.38 -43.21
N TYR A 146 -37.86 -17.39 -42.39
CA TYR A 146 -37.91 -16.89 -41.02
C TYR A 146 -37.52 -15.41 -40.90
N ASN A 147 -38.35 -14.67 -40.18
CA ASN A 147 -38.08 -13.31 -39.72
C ASN A 147 -38.40 -13.27 -38.22
N LEU A 148 -37.38 -13.13 -37.37
CA LEU A 148 -37.53 -13.21 -35.92
C LEU A 148 -36.68 -12.18 -35.20
N GLU A 149 -36.97 -11.99 -33.92
CA GLU A 149 -36.16 -11.18 -33.01
C GLU A 149 -35.30 -12.13 -32.17
N ILE A 150 -33.98 -11.99 -32.29
CA ILE A 150 -33.02 -12.66 -31.41
C ILE A 150 -33.06 -11.89 -30.08
N PRO A 151 -33.42 -12.53 -28.96
CA PRO A 151 -33.51 -11.85 -27.67
C PRO A 151 -32.11 -11.54 -27.12
N ALA A 152 -32.01 -10.46 -26.34
CA ALA A 152 -30.85 -10.24 -25.48
C ALA A 152 -30.71 -11.39 -24.46
N GLY A 153 -29.48 -11.73 -24.08
CA GLY A 153 -29.16 -12.86 -23.21
C GLY A 153 -29.12 -14.21 -23.94
N LEU A 154 -29.25 -14.25 -25.27
CA LEU A 154 -29.01 -15.47 -26.04
C LEU A 154 -27.54 -15.88 -25.87
N SER A 155 -27.32 -17.05 -25.28
CA SER A 155 -25.99 -17.59 -25.01
C SER A 155 -25.34 -18.20 -26.25
N SER A 156 -24.04 -18.00 -26.39
CA SER A 156 -23.16 -18.62 -27.37
C SER A 156 -21.85 -19.02 -26.69
N GLN A 157 -21.17 -20.02 -27.25
CA GLN A 157 -19.98 -20.60 -26.64
C GLN A 157 -18.84 -20.64 -27.66
N SER A 158 -17.64 -20.27 -27.26
CA SER A 158 -16.45 -20.47 -28.09
C SER A 158 -16.06 -21.95 -28.12
N ILE A 159 -15.48 -22.39 -29.24
CA ILE A 159 -14.85 -23.71 -29.35
C ILE A 159 -13.35 -23.47 -29.28
N PRO A 160 -12.72 -23.63 -28.11
CA PRO A 160 -11.29 -23.43 -27.95
C PRO A 160 -10.46 -24.59 -28.53
N ASP A 161 -9.17 -24.34 -28.75
CA ASP A 161 -8.17 -25.38 -29.06
C ASP A 161 -7.83 -26.22 -27.80
N SER A 162 -7.08 -27.31 -27.96
CA SER A 162 -6.80 -28.24 -26.85
C SER A 162 -6.08 -27.53 -25.69
N ASP A 163 -6.53 -27.78 -24.46
CA ASP A 163 -6.09 -27.22 -23.17
C ASP A 163 -6.67 -25.85 -22.77
N GLU A 164 -7.61 -25.28 -23.53
CA GLU A 164 -8.32 -24.06 -23.17
C GLU A 164 -9.77 -24.31 -22.69
N SER A 165 -10.27 -23.45 -21.79
CA SER A 165 -11.65 -23.52 -21.30
C SER A 165 -12.60 -22.75 -22.23
N PRO A 166 -13.81 -23.26 -22.52
CA PRO A 166 -14.77 -22.53 -23.33
C PRO A 166 -15.19 -21.21 -22.70
N GLU A 167 -15.27 -20.17 -23.50
CA GLU A 167 -15.78 -18.86 -23.09
C GLU A 167 -17.27 -18.76 -23.45
N PHE A 168 -18.07 -18.30 -22.48
CA PHE A 168 -19.49 -18.07 -22.66
C PHE A 168 -19.74 -16.61 -22.94
N LEU A 169 -20.51 -16.34 -23.99
CA LEU A 169 -20.89 -15.02 -24.45
C LEU A 169 -22.41 -14.95 -24.53
N GLU A 170 -22.94 -13.74 -24.40
CA GLU A 170 -24.35 -13.47 -24.57
C GLU A 170 -24.58 -12.27 -25.47
N THR A 171 -25.72 -12.27 -26.16
CA THR A 171 -26.16 -11.10 -26.92
C THR A 171 -26.53 -9.97 -25.96
N SER A 172 -25.93 -8.80 -26.14
CA SER A 172 -26.15 -7.64 -25.27
C SER A 172 -27.51 -6.97 -25.49
N GLU A 173 -28.04 -7.05 -26.72
CA GLU A 173 -29.28 -6.41 -27.13
C GLU A 173 -30.11 -7.29 -28.06
N LYS A 174 -31.37 -6.89 -28.26
CA LYS A 174 -32.28 -7.56 -29.19
C LYS A 174 -31.90 -7.24 -30.62
N LEU A 175 -31.81 -8.26 -31.47
CA LEU A 175 -31.48 -8.12 -32.87
C LEU A 175 -32.63 -8.60 -33.76
N ARG A 176 -33.15 -7.72 -34.62
CA ARG A 176 -34.10 -8.12 -35.67
C ARG A 176 -33.36 -8.80 -36.79
N ALA A 177 -33.72 -10.05 -37.07
CA ALA A 177 -33.02 -10.88 -38.01
C ALA A 177 -33.98 -11.36 -39.12
N TYR A 178 -33.54 -11.20 -40.36
CA TYR A 178 -34.32 -11.49 -41.56
C TYR A 178 -33.53 -12.45 -42.45
N ALA A 179 -34.13 -13.59 -42.83
CA ALA A 179 -33.45 -14.57 -43.67
C ALA A 179 -32.99 -13.99 -45.03
N GLN A 180 -33.71 -12.99 -45.55
CA GLN A 180 -33.37 -12.28 -46.79
C GLN A 180 -32.01 -11.58 -46.72
N LEU A 181 -31.53 -11.24 -45.50
CA LEU A 181 -30.26 -10.56 -45.28
C LEU A 181 -29.09 -11.52 -45.08
N ASN A 182 -29.31 -12.85 -45.03
CA ASN A 182 -28.22 -13.84 -44.96
C ASN A 182 -27.24 -13.73 -46.14
N GLN A 183 -27.70 -13.21 -47.28
CA GLN A 183 -26.89 -13.01 -48.48
C GLN A 183 -25.90 -11.84 -48.35
N LEU A 184 -26.12 -10.95 -47.38
CA LEU A 184 -25.20 -9.86 -47.07
C LEU A 184 -23.98 -10.44 -46.35
N LYS A 185 -22.85 -10.45 -47.06
CA LYS A 185 -21.58 -10.87 -46.47
C LYS A 185 -20.93 -9.70 -45.72
N PRO A 186 -20.33 -9.94 -44.55
CA PRO A 186 -19.51 -8.92 -43.89
C PRO A 186 -18.34 -8.53 -44.79
N ARG A 187 -17.94 -7.27 -44.72
CA ARG A 187 -16.85 -6.74 -45.55
C ARG A 187 -15.50 -7.28 -45.05
N MET A 188 -14.94 -8.26 -45.76
CA MET A 188 -13.67 -8.92 -45.38
C MET A 188 -12.41 -8.14 -45.77
N SER A 189 -12.52 -7.11 -46.61
CA SER A 189 -11.36 -6.41 -47.20
C SER A 189 -10.75 -5.33 -46.29
N GLN A 190 -11.39 -5.01 -45.17
CA GLN A 190 -10.94 -3.99 -44.23
C GLN A 190 -11.21 -4.48 -42.79
N PRO A 191 -10.29 -4.26 -41.84
CA PRO A 191 -10.54 -4.55 -40.44
C PRO A 191 -11.76 -3.76 -39.95
N GLN A 192 -12.71 -4.43 -39.31
CA GLN A 192 -13.81 -3.75 -38.63
C GLN A 192 -13.25 -2.93 -37.46
N GLN A 193 -13.57 -1.63 -37.44
CA GLN A 193 -13.28 -0.75 -36.32
C GLN A 193 -14.29 -1.06 -35.21
N VAL A 194 -13.90 -1.91 -34.27
CA VAL A 194 -14.70 -2.24 -33.08
C VAL A 194 -14.59 -1.08 -32.11
N SER A 195 -15.58 -0.20 -32.09
CA SER A 195 -15.73 0.82 -31.07
C SER A 195 -16.89 0.44 -30.16
N SER A 196 -16.81 0.72 -28.86
CA SER A 196 -17.90 0.48 -27.90
C SER A 196 -19.18 1.28 -28.21
N THR A 197 -19.14 2.17 -29.21
CA THR A 197 -20.25 3.04 -29.64
C THR A 197 -20.86 2.60 -30.98
N THR A 198 -20.39 1.53 -31.62
CA THR A 198 -20.95 1.07 -32.90
C THR A 198 -22.27 0.32 -32.67
N ALA A 199 -23.27 1.03 -32.13
CA ALA A 199 -24.67 0.68 -32.27
C ALA A 199 -25.14 1.21 -33.63
N THR A 200 -25.38 0.28 -34.55
CA THR A 200 -26.39 0.34 -35.61
C THR A 200 -26.65 1.72 -36.21
N GLN A 201 -25.81 2.13 -37.17
CA GLN A 201 -26.31 2.95 -38.28
C GLN A 201 -26.52 2.03 -39.46
N LEU A 202 -27.80 1.94 -39.86
CA LEU A 202 -28.40 1.06 -40.86
C LEU A 202 -27.63 0.99 -42.18
#